data_AF-A0A660V584-F1
#
_entry.id   AF-A0A660V584-F1
#
_cell.length_a   1.000
_cell.length_b   1.000
_cell.length_c   1.000
_cell.angle_alpha   90.00
_cell.angle_beta   90.00
_cell.angle_gamma   90.00
#
_symmetry.space_group_name_H-M   'P 1'
#
loop_
_entity.id
_entity.type
_entity.pdbx_description
1 polymer ?
#
loop_
_entity_poly.entity_id
_entity_poly.type
_entity_poly.pdbx_seq_one_letter_code
_entity_poly.pdbx_strand_id
1 'polypeptide(L)'
;MRRRTSPSVMLAIYALATGMLIALFGFGVFERFDLLLFDSNYSLRAGWQPSRRVVIIGYDDATNFWADRNGFALRDVIADVVSLAADAGACCVAVDYAFTRTTQHDEKLAKALLSCPRLVLACAKGEAKVGRSRLQV
;
A
#
# COMPACT_ATOMS: atom_id res chain seq x y z
N MET A 1 10.32 -21.82 -54.02
CA MET A 1 11.58 -21.96 -53.24
C MET A 1 11.28 -21.72 -51.75
N ARG A 2 11.23 -22.77 -50.92
CA ARG A 2 11.15 -22.61 -49.45
C ARG A 2 12.55 -22.22 -48.94
N ARG A 3 12.75 -20.94 -48.60
CA ARG A 3 13.98 -20.50 -47.91
C ARG A 3 14.01 -21.18 -46.54
N ARG A 4 14.85 -22.21 -46.37
CA ARG A 4 15.15 -22.80 -45.07
C ARG A 4 15.94 -21.75 -44.28
N THR A 5 15.34 -21.20 -43.22
CA THR A 5 16.05 -20.38 -42.24
C THR A 5 17.16 -21.22 -41.62
N SER A 6 18.38 -20.67 -41.53
CA SER A 6 19.49 -21.39 -40.93
C SER A 6 19.20 -21.63 -39.44
N PRO A 7 19.63 -22.77 -38.87
CA PRO A 7 19.43 -23.07 -37.45
C PRO A 7 20.05 -22.00 -36.53
N SER A 8 21.13 -21.34 -36.98
CA SER A 8 21.73 -20.20 -36.28
C SER A 8 20.81 -18.99 -36.19
N VAL A 9 20.04 -18.70 -37.23
CA VAL A 9 19.06 -17.60 -37.22
C VAL A 9 17.90 -17.94 -36.28
N MET A 10 17.43 -19.19 -36.27
CA MET A 10 16.41 -19.59 -35.29
C MET A 10 16.94 -19.49 -33.86
N LEU A 11 18.17 -19.94 -33.60
CA LEU A 11 18.80 -19.85 -32.27
C LEU A 11 18.89 -18.39 -31.81
N ALA A 12 19.31 -17.48 -32.69
CA ALA A 12 19.40 -16.05 -32.39
C ALA A 12 18.03 -15.44 -32.06
N ILE A 13 16.99 -15.81 -32.82
CA ILE A 13 15.61 -15.37 -32.55
C ILE A 13 15.14 -15.88 -31.18
N TYR A 14 15.37 -17.16 -30.87
CA TYR A 14 14.99 -17.71 -29.56
C TYR A 14 15.75 -17.08 -28.41
N ALA A 15 17.07 -16.87 -28.54
CA ALA A 15 17.87 -16.21 -27.52
C ALA A 15 17.39 -14.78 -27.27
N LEU A 16 17.07 -14.05 -28.33
CA LEU A 16 16.56 -12.68 -28.23
C LEU A 16 15.16 -12.62 -27.62
N ALA A 17 14.26 -13.51 -28.03
CA ALA A 17 12.93 -13.61 -27.46
C ALA A 17 12.97 -13.96 -25.96
N THR A 18 13.78 -14.95 -25.58
CA THR A 18 13.95 -15.36 -24.17
C THR A 18 14.61 -14.25 -23.35
N GLY A 19 15.65 -13.60 -23.88
CA GLY A 19 16.31 -12.47 -23.20
C GLY A 19 15.36 -11.30 -22.98
N MET A 20 14.52 -10.98 -23.98
CA MET A 20 13.49 -9.96 -23.85
C MET A 20 12.43 -10.34 -22.83
N LEU A 21 12.02 -11.62 -22.79
CA LEU A 21 11.06 -12.11 -21.81
C LEU A 21 11.61 -11.97 -20.38
N ILE A 22 12.85 -12.43 -20.15
CA ILE A 22 13.53 -12.29 -18.86
C ILE A 22 13.68 -10.82 -18.49
N ALA A 23 14.00 -9.94 -19.43
CA ALA A 23 14.11 -8.51 -19.16
C ALA A 23 12.77 -7.89 -18.72
N LEU A 24 11.67 -8.26 -19.39
CA LEU A 24 10.35 -7.72 -19.10
C LEU A 24 9.77 -8.23 -17.77
N PHE A 25 9.92 -9.52 -17.48
CA PHE A 25 9.40 -10.14 -16.25
C PHE A 25 10.37 -10.00 -15.06
N GLY A 26 11.67 -10.08 -15.28
CA GLY A 26 12.68 -10.09 -14.23
C GLY A 26 13.00 -8.72 -13.63
N PHE A 27 12.81 -7.63 -14.39
CA PHE A 27 13.07 -6.26 -13.91
C PHE A 27 11.80 -5.50 -13.52
N GLY A 28 10.64 -6.18 -13.40
CA GLY A 28 9.39 -5.54 -13.00
C GLY A 28 8.90 -4.47 -13.99
N VAL A 29 9.27 -4.58 -15.28
CA VAL A 29 8.87 -3.60 -16.30
C VAL A 29 7.35 -3.59 -16.45
N PHE A 30 6.71 -4.76 -16.39
CA PHE A 30 5.24 -4.87 -16.39
C PHE A 30 4.59 -4.20 -15.18
N GLU A 31 5.14 -4.35 -13.96
CA GLU A 31 4.60 -3.65 -12.78
C GLU A 31 4.65 -2.13 -12.93
N ARG A 32 5.74 -1.61 -13.52
CA ARG A 32 5.85 -0.18 -13.83
C ARG A 32 4.86 0.27 -14.90
N PHE A 33 4.63 -0.55 -15.92
CA PHE A 33 3.61 -0.26 -16.92
C PHE A 33 2.21 -0.32 -16.33
N ASP A 34 1.91 -1.25 -15.43
CA ASP A 34 0.64 -1.30 -14.72
C ASP A 34 0.44 -0.06 -13.87
N LEU A 35 1.44 0.37 -13.09
CA LEU A 35 1.36 1.61 -12.31
C LEU A 35 1.13 2.84 -13.21
N LEU A 36 1.83 2.92 -14.35
CA LEU A 36 1.61 3.97 -15.35
C LEU A 36 0.20 3.92 -15.95
N LEU A 37 -0.30 2.71 -16.22
CA LEU A 37 -1.65 2.51 -16.74
C LEU A 37 -2.70 2.93 -15.72
N PHE A 38 -2.48 2.59 -14.44
CA PHE A 38 -3.29 3.05 -13.31
C PHE A 38 -3.28 4.58 -13.24
N ASP A 39 -2.12 5.23 -13.17
CA ASP A 39 -2.03 6.70 -13.14
C ASP A 39 -2.70 7.36 -14.36
N SER A 40 -2.59 6.76 -15.54
CA SER A 40 -3.20 7.30 -16.76
C SER A 40 -4.73 7.22 -16.76
N ASN A 41 -5.29 6.13 -16.21
CA ASN A 41 -6.74 5.93 -16.11
C ASN A 41 -7.34 6.70 -14.93
N TYR A 42 -6.55 6.91 -13.88
CA TYR A 42 -6.88 7.70 -12.71
C TYR A 42 -6.19 9.07 -12.79
N SER A 43 -6.41 9.81 -13.88
CA SER A 43 -6.21 11.25 -13.81
C SER A 43 -7.20 11.76 -12.75
N LEU A 44 -6.68 12.26 -11.62
CA LEU A 44 -7.49 12.92 -10.61
C LEU A 44 -8.23 14.06 -11.31
N ARG A 45 -9.51 13.83 -11.64
CA ARG A 45 -10.35 14.69 -12.47
C ARG A 45 -10.80 15.94 -11.69
N ALA A 46 -9.86 16.71 -11.16
CA ALA A 46 -10.03 18.08 -10.69
C ALA A 46 -8.70 18.53 -10.04
N GLY A 47 -8.44 19.83 -10.07
CA GLY A 47 -7.41 20.42 -9.20
C GLY A 47 -7.71 20.04 -7.75
N TRP A 48 -6.81 19.26 -7.15
CA TRP A 48 -6.93 18.81 -5.78
C TRP A 48 -6.79 20.05 -4.89
N GLN A 49 -7.91 20.55 -4.37
CA GLN A 49 -7.84 21.43 -3.21
C GLN A 49 -7.79 20.53 -1.99
N PRO A 50 -6.62 20.36 -1.34
CA PRO A 50 -6.54 19.54 -0.14
C PRO A 50 -7.49 20.14 0.88
N SER A 51 -8.58 19.41 1.14
CA SER A 51 -9.48 19.78 2.22
C SER A 51 -8.65 19.65 3.49
N ARG A 52 -8.30 20.77 4.13
CA ARG A 52 -7.65 20.80 5.45
C ARG A 52 -8.49 20.11 6.55
N ARG A 53 -9.70 19.66 6.20
CA ARG A 53 -10.68 19.08 7.10
C ARG A 53 -10.60 17.57 7.21
N VAL A 54 -10.03 16.86 6.24
CA VAL A 54 -10.01 15.39 6.23
C VAL A 54 -8.61 14.92 5.91
N VAL A 55 -7.99 14.23 6.86
CA VAL A 55 -6.66 13.63 6.72
C VAL A 55 -6.82 12.11 6.68
N ILE A 56 -6.28 11.48 5.65
CA ILE A 56 -6.25 10.03 5.52
C ILE A 56 -4.80 9.59 5.73
N ILE A 57 -4.58 8.72 6.69
CA ILE A 57 -3.29 8.14 7.04
C ILE A 57 -3.35 6.67 6.61
N GLY A 58 -2.80 6.40 5.43
CA GLY A 58 -2.50 5.05 4.97
C GLY A 58 -1.01 4.76 5.16
N TYR A 59 -0.67 3.53 5.51
CA TYR A 59 0.70 3.05 5.45
C TYR A 59 0.76 1.83 4.54
N ASP A 60 1.94 1.63 3.98
CA ASP A 60 2.28 0.51 3.13
C ASP A 60 3.42 -0.32 3.75
N ASP A 61 3.80 -1.38 3.05
CA ASP A 61 4.90 -2.26 3.47
C ASP A 61 6.23 -1.50 3.56
N ALA A 62 6.43 -0.47 2.72
CA ALA A 62 7.63 0.37 2.76
C ALA A 62 7.70 1.19 4.05
N THR A 63 6.56 1.73 4.51
CA THR A 63 6.45 2.45 5.78
C THR A 63 6.74 1.53 6.96
N ASN A 64 6.19 0.31 6.95
CA ASN A 64 6.45 -0.67 8.00
C ASN A 64 7.93 -1.07 8.04
N PHE A 65 8.52 -1.36 6.87
CA PHE A 65 9.94 -1.67 6.75
C PHE A 65 10.83 -0.52 7.24
N TRP A 66 10.47 0.73 6.93
CA TRP A 66 11.19 1.90 7.42
C TRP A 66 11.11 2.04 8.94
N ALA A 67 9.93 1.86 9.53
CA ALA A 67 9.75 1.95 10.98
C ALA A 67 10.60 0.89 11.70
N ASP A 68 10.51 -0.37 11.25
CA ASP A 68 11.29 -1.48 11.80
C ASP A 68 12.80 -1.25 11.69
N ARG A 69 13.26 -0.78 10.52
CA ARG A 69 14.69 -0.50 10.29
C ARG A 69 15.26 0.57 11.22
N ASN A 70 14.44 1.54 11.63
CA ASN A 70 14.85 2.62 12.51
C ASN A 70 14.52 2.34 13.99
N GLY A 71 14.00 1.15 14.31
CA GLY A 71 13.62 0.78 15.68
C GLY A 71 12.41 1.55 16.22
N PHE A 72 11.57 2.08 15.33
CA PHE A 72 10.33 2.76 15.71
C PHE A 72 9.17 1.77 15.75
N ALA A 73 8.35 1.86 16.80
CA ALA A 73 7.07 1.19 16.79
C ALA A 73 6.12 1.93 15.84
N LEU A 74 5.64 1.25 14.79
CA LEU A 74 4.73 1.85 13.80
C LEU A 74 3.50 2.50 14.44
N ARG A 75 2.98 1.95 15.55
CA ARG A 75 1.87 2.53 16.31
C ARG A 75 2.20 3.88 16.93
N ASP A 76 3.42 4.05 17.43
CA ASP A 76 3.87 5.34 17.97
C ASP A 76 4.01 6.38 16.87
N VAL A 77 4.54 5.97 15.71
CA VAL A 77 4.64 6.84 14.52
C VAL A 77 3.25 7.29 14.08
N ILE A 78 2.29 6.38 13.99
CA ILE A 78 0.91 6.71 13.63
C ILE A 78 0.29 7.65 14.66
N ALA A 79 0.51 7.40 15.97
CA ALA A 79 0.01 8.27 17.03
C ALA A 79 0.54 9.70 16.89
N ASP A 80 1.82 9.85 16.56
CA ASP A 80 2.45 11.16 16.35
C ASP A 80 1.87 11.87 15.12
N VAL A 81 1.68 11.15 14.01
CA VAL A 81 1.06 11.71 12.79
C VAL A 81 -0.39 12.12 13.04
N VAL A 82 -1.17 11.31 13.76
CA VAL A 82 -2.56 11.65 14.13
C VAL A 82 -2.59 12.91 14.99
N SER A 83 -1.69 13.03 15.95
CA SER A 83 -1.60 14.20 16.83
C SER A 83 -1.25 15.46 16.05
N LEU A 84 -0.25 15.37 15.15
CA LEU A 84 0.12 16.47 14.25
C LEU A 84 -1.03 16.87 13.31
N ALA A 85 -1.80 15.90 12.81
CA ALA A 85 -2.96 16.18 11.97
C ALA A 85 -4.06 16.91 12.76
N ALA A 86 -4.34 16.50 13.99
CA ALA A 86 -5.29 17.16 14.87
C ALA A 86 -4.85 18.60 15.20
N ASP A 87 -3.58 18.79 15.56
CA ASP A 87 -2.99 20.10 15.87
C ASP A 87 -3.01 21.04 14.65
N ALA A 88 -2.87 20.49 13.44
CA ALA A 88 -2.99 21.23 12.18
C ALA A 88 -4.45 21.60 11.82
N GLY A 89 -5.43 21.20 12.63
CA GLY A 89 -6.84 21.54 12.47
C GLY A 89 -7.65 20.55 11.63
N ALA A 90 -7.19 19.30 11.51
CA ALA A 90 -7.97 18.25 10.85
C ALA A 90 -9.33 18.08 11.55
N CYS A 91 -10.41 18.17 10.78
CA CYS A 91 -11.78 17.97 11.28
C CYS A 91 -12.16 16.48 11.33
N CYS A 92 -11.42 15.63 10.62
CA CYS A 92 -11.60 14.19 10.51
C CYS A 92 -10.24 13.55 10.21
N VAL A 93 -9.88 12.53 10.98
CA VAL A 93 -8.72 11.68 10.69
C VAL A 93 -9.21 10.27 10.40
N ALA A 94 -8.79 9.71 9.27
CA ALA A 94 -9.03 8.33 8.89
C ALA A 94 -7.71 7.57 8.95
N VAL A 95 -7.67 6.47 9.70
CA VAL A 95 -6.47 5.63 9.83
C VAL A 95 -6.78 4.25 9.28
N ASP A 96 -6.01 3.84 8.27
CA ASP A 96 -6.04 2.47 7.74
C ASP A 96 -4.95 1.68 8.45
N TYR A 97 -5.28 1.04 9.58
CA TYR A 97 -4.35 0.18 10.34
C TYR A 97 -5.01 -1.11 10.82
N ALA A 98 -4.35 -2.22 10.52
CA ALA A 98 -4.78 -3.55 10.94
C ALA A 98 -4.28 -3.85 12.36
N PHE A 99 -5.19 -3.72 13.34
CA PHE A 99 -4.94 -4.09 14.73
C PHE A 99 -5.00 -5.62 14.89
N THR A 100 -3.89 -6.32 14.58
CA THR A 100 -3.84 -7.78 14.64
C THR A 100 -3.54 -8.34 16.04
N ARG A 101 -2.91 -7.54 16.91
CA ARG A 101 -2.49 -7.91 18.27
C ARG A 101 -2.47 -6.71 19.20
N THR A 102 -2.69 -6.91 20.50
CA THR A 102 -2.47 -5.86 21.51
C THR A 102 -0.97 -5.65 21.74
N THR A 103 -0.53 -4.41 21.93
CA THR A 103 0.87 -4.05 22.26
C THR A 103 0.91 -2.92 23.28
N GLN A 104 2.07 -2.69 23.90
CA GLN A 104 2.31 -1.58 24.83
C GLN A 104 2.13 -0.18 24.20
N HIS A 105 2.13 -0.09 22.87
CA HIS A 105 2.01 1.16 22.11
C HIS A 105 0.55 1.57 21.85
N ASP A 106 -0.41 0.69 22.18
CA ASP A 106 -1.84 0.94 21.95
C ASP A 106 -2.37 2.11 22.77
N GLU A 107 -1.84 2.34 23.97
CA GLU A 107 -2.30 3.43 24.82
C GLU A 107 -1.98 4.80 24.22
N LYS A 108 -0.76 4.96 23.69
CA LYS A 108 -0.34 6.20 23.01
C LYS A 108 -1.20 6.44 21.77
N LEU A 109 -1.39 5.42 20.95
CA LEU A 109 -2.21 5.51 19.75
C LEU A 109 -3.68 5.78 20.07
N ALA A 110 -4.27 5.09 21.03
CA ALA A 110 -5.64 5.33 21.47
C ALA A 110 -5.83 6.78 21.96
N LYS A 111 -4.88 7.31 22.74
CA LYS A 111 -4.92 8.70 23.21
C LYS A 111 -4.89 9.70 22.05
N ALA A 112 -4.05 9.48 21.05
CA ALA A 112 -3.99 10.33 19.85
C ALA A 112 -5.28 10.23 19.01
N LEU A 113 -5.82 9.03 18.84
CA LEU A 113 -7.07 8.83 18.11
C LEU A 113 -8.27 9.50 18.81
N LEU A 114 -8.31 9.44 20.16
CA LEU A 114 -9.36 10.07 20.97
C LEU A 114 -9.25 11.59 21.07
N SER A 115 -8.10 12.19 20.73
CA SER A 115 -7.97 13.65 20.67
C SER A 115 -8.62 14.25 19.42
N CYS A 116 -8.91 13.43 18.41
CA CYS A 116 -9.53 13.86 17.16
C CYS A 116 -11.04 14.10 17.33
N PRO A 117 -11.60 15.23 16.87
CA PRO A 117 -13.04 15.53 17.01
C PRO A 117 -13.93 14.54 16.26
N ARG A 118 -13.44 14.03 15.11
CA ARG A 118 -14.09 12.98 14.34
C ARG A 118 -13.02 12.01 13.87
N LEU A 119 -13.27 10.74 14.11
CA LEU A 119 -12.36 9.65 13.80
C LEU A 119 -13.10 8.62 12.95
N VAL A 120 -12.46 8.19 11.87
CA VAL A 120 -12.92 7.05 11.06
C VAL A 120 -11.87 5.95 11.17
N LEU A 121 -12.26 4.83 11.75
CA LEU A 121 -11.44 3.63 11.78
C LEU A 121 -11.94 2.67 10.71
N ALA A 122 -11.11 2.41 9.70
CA ALA A 122 -11.40 1.36 8.75
C ALA A 122 -11.24 0.01 9.46
N CYS A 123 -12.31 -0.77 9.54
CA CYS A 123 -12.26 -2.13 10.07
C CYS A 123 -12.35 -3.11 8.90
N ALA A 124 -11.23 -3.75 8.57
CA ALA A 124 -11.24 -4.92 7.73
C ALA A 124 -11.64 -6.14 8.59
N LYS A 125 -12.90 -6.58 8.48
CA LYS A 125 -13.31 -7.88 9.01
C LYS A 125 -12.92 -8.96 8.00
N GLY A 126 -11.96 -9.80 8.35
CA GLY A 126 -11.71 -11.05 7.63
C GLY A 126 -12.81 -12.05 7.98
N GLU A 127 -13.68 -12.40 7.02
CA GLU A 127 -14.52 -13.59 7.15
C GLU A 127 -13.65 -14.85 6.95
N ALA A 128 -13.07 -15.37 8.02
CA ALA A 128 -12.49 -16.70 7.99
C ALA A 128 -13.64 -17.73 7.89
N LYS A 129 -13.90 -18.28 6.70
CA LYS A 129 -14.72 -19.50 6.55
C LYS A 129 -13.93 -20.70 7.08
N VAL A 130 -13.81 -20.82 8.40
CA VAL A 130 -13.49 -22.09 9.05
C VAL A 130 -14.81 -22.76 9.38
N GLY A 131 -14.94 -24.04 9.01
CA GLY A 131 -16.18 -24.80 9.05
C GLY A 131 -17.04 -24.54 10.30
N ARG A 132 -18.30 -24.16 10.07
CA ARG A 132 -19.46 -24.21 10.99
C ARG A 132 -19.38 -23.50 12.35
N SER A 133 -18.40 -22.65 12.62
CA SER A 133 -18.43 -21.83 13.85
C SER A 133 -17.97 -20.40 13.56
N ARG A 134 -18.91 -19.44 13.58
CA ARG A 134 -18.59 -18.01 13.57
C ARG A 134 -17.96 -17.65 14.91
N LEU A 135 -16.63 -17.50 14.94
CA LEU A 135 -15.98 -16.74 16.00
C LEU A 135 -15.98 -15.27 15.58
N GLN A 136 -16.72 -14.46 16.33
CA GLN A 136 -16.55 -13.01 16.29
C GLN A 136 -15.30 -12.68 17.13
N VAL A 137 -14.26 -12.19 16.46
CA VAL A 137 -13.14 -11.49 17.09
C VAL A 137 -13.24 -10.04 16.68
#